data_AF-A0A3B9N2V8-F1
#
_entry.id   AF-A0A3B9N2V8-F1
#
_cell.length_a   1.000
_cell.length_b   1.000
_cell.length_c   1.000
_cell.angle_alpha   90.00
_cell.angle_beta   90.00
_cell.angle_gamma   90.00
#
_symmetry.space_group_name_H-M   'P 1'
#
loop_
_entity.id
_entity.type
_entity.pdbx_description
1 polymer ?
#
loop_
_entity_poly.entity_id
_entity_poly.type
_entity_poly.pdbx_seq_one_letter_code
_entity_poly.pdbx_strand_id
1 'polypeptide(L)'
;MKYLFISFILLFVIENSYSQSVKVRNVHYRQIDEQIEIFYDLPVNIDSIQVKLVFRKKSAPKFRYYPRFIGGDIGIGIFSGKNKKIVWDIKKEPSSVFTGSDFYFDVKVRKWTEKKKER
;
A
#
# COMPACT_ATOMS: atom_id res chain seq x y z
N MET A 1 -34.04 41.41 -11.95
CA MET A 1 -32.58 41.28 -11.86
C MET A 1 -32.12 40.97 -10.43
N LYS A 2 -32.54 39.85 -9.82
CA LYS A 2 -32.19 39.53 -8.41
C LYS A 2 -31.73 38.07 -8.18
N TYR A 3 -31.86 37.21 -9.19
CA TYR A 3 -31.49 35.79 -9.10
C TYR A 3 -30.24 35.42 -9.92
N LEU A 4 -29.63 36.37 -10.62
CA LEU A 4 -28.42 36.12 -11.42
C LEU A 4 -27.14 35.96 -10.58
N PHE A 5 -27.16 36.32 -9.29
CA PHE A 5 -26.00 36.17 -8.39
C PHE A 5 -25.95 34.82 -7.65
N ILE A 6 -27.04 34.04 -7.64
CA ILE A 6 -27.10 32.77 -6.88
C ILE A 6 -26.49 31.60 -7.68
N SER A 7 -26.32 31.74 -9.00
CA SER A 7 -25.78 30.69 -9.86
C SER A 7 -24.26 30.46 -9.70
N PHE A 8 -23.51 31.44 -9.19
CA PHE A 8 -22.04 31.35 -9.15
C PHE A 8 -21.48 30.60 -7.92
N ILE A 9 -22.29 30.34 -6.90
CA ILE A 9 -21.86 29.68 -5.65
C ILE A 9 -21.98 28.14 -5.73
N LEU A 10 -22.66 27.60 -6.73
CA LEU A 10 -22.86 26.15 -6.89
C LEU A 10 -21.71 25.41 -7.62
N LEU A 11 -20.72 26.13 -8.16
CA LEU A 11 -19.60 25.51 -8.90
C LEU A 11 -18.34 25.27 -8.07
N PHE A 12 -18.34 25.63 -6.78
CA PHE A 12 -17.16 25.45 -5.90
C PHE A 12 -17.33 24.36 -4.84
N VAL A 13 -18.29 23.45 -5.02
CA VAL A 13 -18.29 22.17 -4.31
C VAL A 13 -17.49 21.18 -5.16
N ILE A 14 -16.19 21.45 -5.28
CA ILE A 14 -15.25 20.44 -5.77
C ILE A 14 -15.19 19.41 -4.64
N GLU A 15 -16.03 18.39 -4.78
CA GLU A 15 -16.03 17.27 -3.86
C GLU A 15 -14.62 16.69 -3.79
N ASN A 16 -14.02 16.77 -2.60
CA ASN A 16 -12.88 15.98 -2.23
C ASN A 16 -13.33 14.52 -2.30
N SER A 17 -13.23 13.93 -3.49
CA SER A 17 -13.37 12.49 -3.69
C SER A 17 -12.25 11.82 -2.90
N TYR A 18 -12.52 11.53 -1.63
CA TYR A 18 -11.69 10.68 -0.81
C TYR A 18 -11.67 9.32 -1.49
N SER A 19 -10.63 9.07 -2.28
CA SER A 19 -10.30 7.75 -2.77
C SER A 19 -10.31 6.83 -1.55
N GLN A 20 -11.30 5.93 -1.47
CA GLN A 20 -11.46 5.01 -0.35
C GLN A 20 -10.23 4.09 -0.34
N SER A 21 -9.21 4.48 0.42
CA SER A 21 -7.99 3.69 0.56
C SER A 21 -8.36 2.39 1.25
N VAL A 22 -8.06 1.26 0.64
CA VAL A 22 -8.27 -0.05 1.24
C VAL A 22 -7.36 -0.14 2.47
N LYS A 23 -7.97 -0.21 3.67
CA LYS A 23 -7.24 -0.22 4.93
C LYS A 23 -6.78 -1.63 5.28
N VAL A 24 -5.46 -1.84 5.28
CA VAL A 24 -4.82 -3.06 5.78
C VAL A 24 -4.96 -3.16 7.29
N ARG A 25 -5.14 -4.38 7.81
CA ARG A 25 -5.28 -4.65 9.26
C ARG A 25 -4.28 -5.70 9.73
N ASN A 26 -4.08 -5.77 11.05
CA ASN A 26 -3.30 -6.81 11.72
C ASN A 26 -1.89 -7.03 11.14
N VAL A 27 -1.21 -5.96 10.75
CA VAL A 27 0.15 -6.04 10.21
C VAL A 27 1.11 -6.39 11.33
N HIS A 28 1.78 -7.52 11.18
CA HIS A 28 2.86 -7.95 12.07
C HIS A 28 3.93 -8.68 11.26
N TYR A 29 5.09 -8.89 11.85
CA TYR A 29 6.17 -9.59 11.18
C TYR A 29 6.94 -10.45 12.17
N ARG A 30 7.63 -11.45 11.63
CA ARG A 30 8.65 -12.21 12.35
C ARG A 30 9.85 -12.40 11.45
N GLN A 31 11.02 -12.42 12.06
CA GLN A 31 12.25 -12.79 11.38
C GLN A 31 12.53 -14.26 11.65
N ILE A 32 12.81 -15.01 10.59
CA ILE A 32 13.27 -16.39 10.64
C ILE A 32 14.56 -16.42 9.83
N ASP A 33 15.69 -16.62 10.51
CA ASP A 33 17.01 -16.56 9.92
C ASP A 33 17.24 -15.26 9.12
N GLU A 34 17.46 -15.40 7.81
CA GLU A 34 17.69 -14.31 6.86
C GLU A 34 16.43 -13.96 6.04
N GLN A 35 15.26 -14.32 6.54
CA GLN A 35 13.98 -13.98 5.96
C GLN A 35 13.10 -13.21 6.94
N ILE A 36 12.34 -12.26 6.42
CA ILE A 36 11.29 -11.57 7.16
C ILE A 36 9.96 -12.00 6.58
N GLU A 37 9.12 -12.61 7.42
CA GLU A 37 7.74 -12.93 7.09
C GLU A 37 6.83 -11.83 7.63
N ILE A 38 6.08 -11.17 6.74
CA ILE A 38 5.16 -10.09 7.07
C ILE A 38 3.75 -10.59 6.83
N PHE A 39 2.94 -10.54 7.89
CA PHE A 39 1.56 -11.00 7.90
C PHE A 39 0.61 -9.82 7.94
N TYR A 40 -0.50 -9.92 7.22
CA TYR A 40 -1.49 -8.85 7.15
C TYR A 40 -2.88 -9.37 6.77
N ASP A 41 -3.90 -8.55 7.04
CA ASP A 41 -5.29 -8.82 6.67
C ASP A 41 -5.79 -7.79 5.66
N LEU A 42 -6.47 -8.29 4.63
CA LEU A 42 -7.22 -7.49 3.67
C LEU A 42 -8.72 -7.60 3.97
N PRO A 43 -9.47 -6.48 3.95
CA PRO A 43 -10.92 -6.51 4.13
C PRO A 43 -11.59 -7.38 3.06
N VAL A 44 -12.70 -8.00 3.44
CA VAL A 44 -13.47 -8.94 2.61
C VAL A 44 -14.16 -8.19 1.46
N ASN A 45 -14.43 -8.88 0.34
CA ASN A 45 -15.15 -8.39 -0.86
C ASN A 45 -14.39 -7.38 -1.73
N ILE A 46 -13.11 -7.62 -1.94
CA ILE A 46 -12.28 -6.93 -2.94
C ILE A 46 -11.63 -7.98 -3.85
N ASP A 47 -12.01 -7.92 -5.12
CA ASP A 47 -11.70 -8.97 -6.09
C ASP A 47 -10.25 -8.91 -6.58
N SER A 48 -9.73 -7.71 -6.84
CA SER A 48 -8.37 -7.55 -7.34
C SER A 48 -7.69 -6.34 -6.72
N ILE A 49 -6.60 -6.63 -6.02
CA ILE A 49 -5.79 -5.65 -5.30
C ILE A 49 -4.37 -5.71 -5.83
N GLN A 50 -3.74 -4.53 -5.92
CA GLN A 50 -2.29 -4.46 -5.91
C GLN A 50 -1.75 -4.17 -4.51
N VAL A 51 -0.94 -5.10 -4.02
CA VAL A 51 -0.20 -5.00 -2.76
C VAL A 51 1.24 -4.60 -3.04
N LYS A 52 1.76 -3.64 -2.29
CA LYS A 52 3.15 -3.19 -2.33
C LYS A 52 3.71 -3.11 -0.92
N LEU A 53 4.93 -3.61 -0.73
CA LEU A 53 5.67 -3.42 0.51
C LEU A 53 6.60 -2.21 0.38
N VAL A 54 6.59 -1.36 1.40
CA VAL A 54 7.51 -0.22 1.51
C VAL A 54 8.22 -0.30 2.85
N PHE A 55 9.55 -0.26 2.81
CA PHE A 55 10.39 -0.16 3.99
C PHE A 55 10.65 1.33 4.27
N ARG A 56 10.34 1.77 5.49
CA ARG A 56 10.35 3.17 5.90
C ARG A 56 11.16 3.36 7.17
N LYS A 57 11.59 4.61 7.39
CA LYS A 57 12.42 5.01 8.52
C LYS A 57 11.69 6.10 9.31
N LYS A 58 11.59 5.99 10.63
CA LYS A 58 10.86 6.98 11.46
C LYS A 58 11.58 8.33 11.47
N SER A 59 12.90 8.30 11.66
CA SER A 59 13.78 9.48 11.64
C SER A 59 13.90 10.14 10.27
N ALA A 60 13.60 9.43 9.17
CA ALA A 60 13.67 9.97 7.82
C ALA A 60 12.34 9.78 7.06
N PRO A 61 11.34 10.65 7.26
CA PRO A 61 10.01 10.50 6.65
C PRO A 61 9.98 10.47 5.12
N LYS A 62 11.02 10.97 4.46
CA LYS A 62 11.20 10.92 2.99
C LYS A 62 11.86 9.63 2.51
N PHE A 63 12.50 8.86 3.38
CA PHE A 63 13.11 7.58 3.03
C PHE A 63 12.04 6.58 2.59
N ARG A 64 12.23 6.00 1.41
CA ARG A 64 11.37 4.96 0.85
C ARG A 64 12.28 3.93 0.21
N TYR A 65 12.22 2.71 0.71
CA TYR A 65 12.88 1.59 0.08
C TYR A 65 11.84 0.56 -0.36
N TYR A 66 11.99 0.06 -1.58
CA TYR A 66 11.12 -0.95 -2.16
C TYR A 66 11.93 -2.25 -2.26
N PRO A 67 11.64 -3.23 -1.40
CA PRO A 67 12.27 -4.54 -1.45
C PRO A 67 12.23 -5.17 -2.85
N ARG A 68 13.31 -5.80 -3.25
CA ARG A 68 13.47 -6.45 -4.56
C ARG A 68 13.22 -7.95 -4.47
N PHE A 69 13.72 -8.59 -3.41
CA PHE A 69 13.66 -10.04 -3.24
C PHE A 69 12.48 -10.45 -2.36
N ILE A 70 11.27 -10.15 -2.85
CA ILE A 70 10.01 -10.40 -2.16
C ILE A 70 9.11 -11.37 -2.92
N GLY A 71 8.33 -12.15 -2.19
CA GLY A 71 7.35 -13.09 -2.72
C GLY A 71 6.16 -13.29 -1.80
N GLY A 72 5.30 -14.26 -2.15
CA GLY A 72 4.04 -14.53 -1.44
C GLY A 72 2.90 -13.64 -1.95
N ASP A 73 2.03 -13.22 -1.03
CA ASP A 73 0.87 -12.38 -1.30
C ASP A 73 1.27 -10.92 -1.55
N ILE A 74 1.95 -10.64 -2.68
CA ILE A 74 2.40 -9.32 -3.08
C ILE A 74 2.32 -9.14 -4.60
N GLY A 75 2.14 -7.90 -5.07
CA GLY A 75 1.97 -7.62 -6.49
C GLY A 75 0.50 -7.41 -6.86
N ILE A 76 0.16 -7.66 -8.13
CA ILE A 76 -1.17 -7.42 -8.70
C ILE A 76 -2.00 -8.71 -8.62
N GLY A 77 -3.33 -8.58 -8.47
CA GLY A 77 -4.23 -9.73 -8.51
C GLY A 77 -4.37 -10.44 -7.16
N ILE A 78 -4.02 -9.77 -6.06
CA ILE A 78 -4.16 -10.33 -4.72
C ILE A 78 -5.64 -10.25 -4.30
N PHE A 79 -6.19 -11.37 -3.85
CA PHE A 79 -7.58 -11.44 -3.36
C PHE A 79 -7.70 -10.97 -1.92
N SER A 80 -8.92 -10.68 -1.48
CA SER A 80 -9.26 -10.42 -0.08
C SER A 80 -8.92 -11.58 0.87
N GLY A 81 -8.85 -11.34 2.18
CA GLY A 81 -8.72 -12.40 3.18
C GLY A 81 -7.73 -12.10 4.29
N LYS A 82 -7.67 -13.00 5.27
CA LYS A 82 -6.85 -12.89 6.47
C LYS A 82 -5.55 -13.68 6.37
N ASN A 83 -4.58 -13.35 7.22
CA ASN A 83 -3.30 -14.03 7.36
C ASN A 83 -2.53 -14.16 6.04
N LYS A 84 -2.63 -13.13 5.19
CA LYS A 84 -1.82 -13.00 3.99
C LYS A 84 -0.35 -12.90 4.39
N LYS A 85 0.56 -13.45 3.58
CA LYS A 85 1.99 -13.50 3.90
C LYS A 85 2.84 -12.95 2.77
N ILE A 86 3.68 -11.97 3.08
CA ILE A 86 4.80 -11.52 2.25
C ILE A 86 6.07 -12.14 2.83
N VAL A 87 6.90 -12.73 1.98
CA VAL A 87 8.23 -13.23 2.37
C VAL A 87 9.27 -12.31 1.75
N TRP A 88 10.16 -11.76 2.58
CA TRP A 88 11.27 -10.93 2.14
C TRP A 88 12.61 -11.59 2.48
N ASP A 89 13.40 -11.87 1.45
CA ASP A 89 14.75 -12.41 1.56
C ASP A 89 15.75 -11.26 1.74
N ILE A 90 16.09 -10.96 2.99
CA ILE A 90 16.98 -9.83 3.31
C ILE A 90 18.43 -10.12 2.98
N LYS A 91 18.84 -11.40 2.90
CA LYS A 91 20.21 -11.81 2.55
C LYS A 91 20.61 -11.32 1.16
N LYS A 92 19.64 -11.33 0.24
CA LYS A 92 19.86 -10.95 -1.16
C LYS A 92 19.89 -9.44 -1.37
N GLU A 93 19.43 -8.66 -0.40
CA GLU A 93 19.41 -7.20 -0.51
C GLU A 93 20.80 -6.59 -0.27
N PRO A 94 21.08 -5.39 -0.83
CA PRO A 94 22.30 -4.66 -0.52
C PRO A 94 22.37 -4.30 0.97
N SER A 95 23.53 -4.56 1.60
CA SER A 95 23.75 -4.31 3.03
C SER A 95 23.55 -2.85 3.46
N SER A 96 23.75 -1.90 2.55
CA SER A 96 23.56 -0.45 2.79
C SER A 96 22.12 -0.05 3.11
N VAL A 97 21.14 -0.91 2.85
CA VAL A 97 19.71 -0.66 3.08
C VAL A 97 19.36 -0.71 4.58
N PHE A 98 20.10 -1.50 5.36
CA PHE A 98 19.76 -1.82 6.75
C PHE A 98 20.54 -0.98 7.78
N THR A 99 21.18 0.11 7.37
CA THR A 99 22.02 0.91 8.26
C THR A 99 21.18 1.78 9.21
N GLY A 100 21.22 1.45 10.50
CA GLY A 100 20.62 2.21 11.59
C GLY A 100 19.49 1.48 12.31
N SER A 101 18.74 2.21 13.13
CA SER A 101 17.56 1.73 13.86
C SER A 101 16.30 2.48 13.41
N ASP A 102 15.13 2.07 13.92
CA ASP A 102 13.80 2.72 13.73
C ASP A 102 13.00 2.38 12.46
N PHE A 103 13.42 1.37 11.71
CA PHE A 103 12.71 0.96 10.50
C PHE A 103 11.35 0.31 10.78
N TYR A 104 10.43 0.43 9.82
CA TYR A 104 9.13 -0.23 9.86
C TYR A 104 8.60 -0.55 8.45
N PHE A 105 7.69 -1.52 8.41
CA PHE A 105 7.01 -1.96 7.19
C PHE A 105 5.71 -1.19 6.98
N ASP A 106 5.49 -0.74 5.75
CA ASP A 106 4.26 -0.08 5.29
C ASP A 106 3.70 -0.88 4.12
N VAL A 107 2.65 -1.66 4.38
CA VAL A 107 1.94 -2.47 3.38
C VAL A 107 0.89 -1.59 2.72
N LYS A 108 1.14 -1.23 1.46
CA LYS A 108 0.28 -0.36 0.66
C LYS A 108 -0.59 -1.16 -0.27
N VAL A 109 -1.85 -0.76 -0.34
CA VAL A 109 -2.89 -1.51 -1.03
C VAL A 109 -3.69 -0.55 -1.88
N ARG A 110 -3.90 -0.91 -3.14
CA ARG A 110 -4.79 -0.17 -4.05
C ARG A 110 -5.66 -1.15 -4.82
N LYS A 111 -6.91 -0.77 -5.11
CA LYS A 111 -7.75 -1.53 -6.03
C LYS A 111 -7.06 -1.57 -7.39
N TRP A 112 -6.96 -2.76 -7.97
CA TRP A 112 -6.45 -2.92 -9.32
C TRP A 112 -7.64 -3.00 -10.27
N THR A 113 -7.81 -1.95 -11.07
CA THR A 113 -8.75 -1.95 -12.18
C THR A 113 -7.92 -2.09 -13.45
N GLU A 114 -8.15 -3.14 -14.22
CA GLU A 114 -7.58 -3.26 -15.55
C GLU A 114 -8.12 -2.11 -16.40
N LYS A 115 -7.23 -1.22 -16.87
CA LYS A 115 -7.65 -0.18 -17.81
C LYS A 115 -8.03 -0.88 -19.11
N LYS A 116 -9.33 -0.96 -19.41
CA LYS A 116 -9.77 -1.31 -20.77
C LYS A 116 -9.10 -0.35 -21.73
N LYS A 117 -8.25 -0.89 -22.60
CA LYS A 117 -7.62 -0.16 -23.70
C LYS A 117 -8.74 0.10 -24.71
N GLU A 118 -9.28 1.32 -24.71
CA GLU A 118 -10.14 1.78 -25.82
C GLU A 118 -9.30 1.64 -27.10
N ARG A 119 -9.82 0.83 -28.03
CA ARG A 119 -9.30 0.64 -29.38
C ARG A 119 -10.10 1.52 -30.32
#